data_AF-F0U966-F1
#
_entry.id   AF-F0U966-F1
#
_cell.length_a   1.000
_cell.length_b   1.000
_cell.length_c   1.000
_cell.angle_alpha   90.00
_cell.angle_beta   90.00
_cell.angle_gamma   90.00
#
_symmetry.space_group_name_H-M   'P 1'
#
loop_
_entity.id
_entity.type
_entity.pdbx_description
1 polymer ?
#
loop_
_entity_poly.entity_id
_entity_poly.type
_entity_poly.pdbx_seq_one_letter_code
_entity_poly.pdbx_strand_id
1 'polypeptide(L)'
;MFSSRMKFAAKVLPPIINTSFGSNFDQFGDYKVVLIGDGSHGTSEFYQARAEITKHLIEHHGFDTVAVEADWPDAESVDRYVRLRPGVKSKLDPSPEPAFRRFPTWMWRNKEMQEFVHWMRDHNAHLPKERRAGFYGLDLYSMGLSIQAIIKYLSRVDPPMAKLARQRYGCLQLWVEDPSQYGLATLTNPRMESCEKNVIQMLRDLLNKRLEYSANEHNGEEFHSSEQNAYLVADAEAYYKAMYSRSADSWSLRDSHMFETLRRLLNVKSESSKAVVWAHNSHIGDARYTSMGTRRGELNVGQLCRENLGQENVALVGCFMHTGTVAAAHDWDEDVQVMKVNPSRPDSWEYVAHESGIPSFLLDLRPNQADPELRRALA
;
A
#
# COMPACT_ATOMS: atom_id res chain seq x y z
N MET A 1 -33.87 -6.61 -13.28
CA MET A 1 -34.15 -5.24 -12.76
C MET A 1 -32.88 -4.52 -12.35
N PHE A 2 -32.04 -5.12 -11.48
CA PHE A 2 -30.78 -4.49 -11.06
C PHE A 2 -29.74 -4.33 -12.18
N SER A 3 -29.58 -5.33 -13.06
CA SER A 3 -28.68 -5.23 -14.21
C SER A 3 -29.04 -4.07 -15.15
N SER A 4 -30.34 -3.85 -15.40
CA SER A 4 -30.82 -2.71 -16.20
C SER A 4 -30.53 -1.36 -15.54
N ARG A 5 -30.69 -1.25 -14.21
CA ARG A 5 -30.35 -0.03 -13.46
C ARG A 5 -28.85 0.23 -13.47
N MET A 6 -28.06 -0.81 -13.24
CA MET A 6 -26.61 -0.72 -13.31
C MET A 6 -26.14 -0.30 -14.71
N LYS A 7 -26.72 -0.88 -15.76
CA LYS A 7 -26.45 -0.49 -17.15
C LYS A 7 -26.72 0.99 -17.42
N PHE A 8 -27.78 1.56 -16.85
CA PHE A 8 -28.11 2.97 -17.01
C PHE A 8 -27.15 3.90 -16.24
N ALA A 9 -26.67 3.46 -15.07
CA ALA A 9 -25.72 4.22 -14.25
C ALA A 9 -24.25 4.02 -14.66
N ALA A 10 -23.96 3.01 -15.49
CA ALA A 10 -22.61 2.65 -15.90
C ALA A 10 -22.01 3.69 -16.85
N LYS A 11 -20.88 4.27 -16.43
CA LYS A 11 -20.02 5.06 -17.32
C LYS A 11 -19.10 4.10 -18.07
N VAL A 12 -19.42 3.81 -19.34
CA VAL A 12 -18.62 2.92 -20.19
C VAL A 12 -17.19 3.45 -20.29
N LEU A 13 -16.21 2.57 -20.06
CA LEU A 13 -14.80 2.93 -20.14
C LEU A 13 -14.23 2.55 -21.52
N PRO A 14 -13.33 3.38 -22.08
CA PRO A 14 -12.55 2.97 -23.25
C PRO A 14 -11.59 1.83 -22.85
N PRO A 15 -10.93 1.17 -23.83
CA PRO A 15 -9.83 0.26 -23.52
C PRO A 15 -8.78 0.92 -22.62
N ILE A 16 -8.23 0.19 -21.66
CA ILE A 16 -7.32 0.73 -20.63
C ILE A 16 -6.10 1.44 -21.27
N ILE A 17 -5.55 0.85 -22.33
CA ILE A 17 -4.40 1.40 -23.07
C ILE A 17 -4.70 2.69 -23.84
N ASN A 18 -5.95 3.16 -23.87
CA ASN A 18 -6.31 4.40 -24.53
C ASN A 18 -5.90 5.59 -23.64
N THR A 19 -5.30 6.61 -24.24
CA THR A 19 -4.90 7.85 -23.55
C THR A 19 -6.07 8.58 -22.86
N SER A 20 -7.32 8.36 -23.30
CA SER A 20 -8.51 8.93 -22.66
C SER A 20 -9.03 8.10 -21.48
N PHE A 21 -8.43 6.95 -21.15
CA PHE A 21 -8.90 6.12 -20.05
C PHE A 21 -8.84 6.88 -18.72
N GLY A 22 -7.68 7.46 -18.38
CA GLY A 22 -7.46 8.19 -17.13
C GLY A 22 -8.40 9.37 -16.92
N SER A 23 -8.76 10.11 -17.98
CA SER A 23 -9.69 11.25 -17.88
C SER A 23 -11.11 10.85 -17.48
N ASN A 24 -11.47 9.56 -17.54
CA ASN A 24 -12.75 9.10 -17.00
C ASN A 24 -12.82 9.13 -15.46
N PHE A 25 -11.72 9.46 -14.81
CA PHE A 25 -11.54 9.51 -13.36
C PHE A 25 -11.31 10.93 -12.82
N ASP A 26 -11.53 11.98 -13.63
CA ASP A 26 -11.37 13.39 -13.24
C ASP A 26 -12.13 13.77 -11.97
N GLN A 27 -13.29 13.15 -11.74
CA GLN A 27 -14.13 13.38 -10.57
C GLN A 27 -13.49 12.93 -9.24
N PHE A 28 -12.35 12.25 -9.27
CA PHE A 28 -11.54 11.90 -8.11
C PHE A 28 -10.38 12.87 -7.88
N GLY A 29 -10.16 13.82 -8.80
CA GLY A 29 -9.08 14.79 -8.75
C GLY A 29 -9.12 15.72 -7.53
N ASP A 30 -10.31 16.03 -7.02
CA ASP A 30 -10.48 16.94 -5.87
C ASP A 30 -10.20 16.29 -4.51
N TYR A 31 -10.07 14.96 -4.45
CA TYR A 31 -9.84 14.24 -3.21
C TYR A 31 -8.39 14.38 -2.73
N LYS A 32 -8.19 14.40 -1.41
CA LYS A 32 -6.85 14.37 -0.80
C LYS A 32 -6.19 12.99 -0.96
N VAL A 33 -6.99 11.94 -0.82
CA VAL A 33 -6.54 10.55 -0.95
C VAL A 33 -7.50 9.77 -1.84
N VAL A 34 -6.96 9.08 -2.84
CA VAL A 34 -7.68 8.15 -3.71
C VAL A 34 -7.11 6.76 -3.50
N LEU A 35 -7.89 5.85 -2.91
CA LEU A 35 -7.49 4.46 -2.72
C LEU A 35 -8.05 3.63 -3.88
N ILE A 36 -7.17 2.98 -4.65
CA ILE A 36 -7.53 2.16 -5.82
C ILE A 36 -7.20 0.70 -5.51
N GLY A 37 -8.25 -0.10 -5.44
CA GLY A 37 -8.22 -1.52 -5.12
C GLY A 37 -7.88 -2.41 -6.31
N ASP A 38 -7.49 -3.65 -6.03
CA ASP A 38 -7.57 -4.76 -6.98
C ASP A 38 -8.42 -5.90 -6.39
N GLY A 39 -9.09 -6.64 -7.27
CA GLY A 39 -9.83 -7.86 -6.90
C GLY A 39 -8.95 -9.12 -6.89
N SER A 40 -7.71 -8.98 -7.38
CA SER A 40 -6.65 -9.96 -7.30
C SER A 40 -5.31 -9.28 -7.59
N HIS A 41 -4.23 -9.73 -6.94
CA HIS A 41 -2.88 -9.25 -7.24
C HIS A 41 -2.28 -9.81 -8.53
N GLY A 42 -3.00 -10.71 -9.23
CA GLY A 42 -2.52 -11.45 -10.39
C GLY A 42 -3.14 -11.06 -11.73
N THR A 43 -3.94 -9.99 -11.77
CA THR A 43 -4.68 -9.55 -12.96
C THR A 43 -3.98 -8.36 -13.62
N SER A 44 -3.49 -8.54 -14.86
CA SER A 44 -2.79 -7.50 -15.63
C SER A 44 -3.62 -6.21 -15.75
N GLU A 45 -4.91 -6.35 -16.05
CA GLU A 45 -5.82 -5.22 -16.26
C GLU A 45 -5.98 -4.34 -15.02
N PHE A 46 -5.88 -4.90 -13.81
CA PHE A 46 -5.93 -4.10 -12.58
C PHE A 46 -4.68 -3.25 -12.39
N TYR A 47 -3.49 -3.75 -12.77
CA TYR A 47 -2.27 -2.93 -12.74
C TYR A 47 -2.30 -1.86 -13.83
N GLN A 48 -2.71 -2.20 -15.05
CA GLN A 48 -2.83 -1.23 -16.14
C GLN A 48 -3.82 -0.12 -15.79
N ALA A 49 -5.00 -0.47 -15.26
CA ALA A 49 -6.00 0.52 -14.87
C ALA A 49 -5.49 1.43 -13.74
N ARG A 50 -4.90 0.85 -12.69
CA ARG A 50 -4.28 1.62 -11.60
C ARG A 50 -3.21 2.57 -12.12
N ALA A 51 -2.34 2.09 -13.02
CA ALA A 51 -1.29 2.89 -13.63
C ALA A 51 -1.88 4.07 -14.41
N GLU A 52 -2.78 3.84 -15.39
CA GLU A 52 -3.33 4.90 -16.22
C GLU A 52 -4.17 5.93 -15.44
N ILE A 53 -4.93 5.49 -14.42
CA ILE A 53 -5.63 6.41 -13.51
C ILE A 53 -4.62 7.27 -12.75
N THR A 54 -3.58 6.65 -12.18
CA THR A 54 -2.60 7.35 -11.36
C THR A 54 -1.75 8.31 -12.17
N LYS A 55 -1.36 7.93 -13.40
CA LYS A 55 -0.66 8.82 -14.34
C LYS A 55 -1.45 10.10 -14.57
N HIS A 56 -2.74 9.95 -14.90
CA HIS A 56 -3.64 11.07 -15.13
C HIS A 56 -3.83 11.96 -13.89
N LEU A 57 -3.98 11.36 -12.71
CA LEU A 57 -4.10 12.11 -11.44
C LEU A 57 -2.81 12.89 -11.10
N ILE A 58 -1.64 12.33 -11.38
CA ILE A 58 -0.35 13.01 -11.20
C ILE A 58 -0.23 14.19 -12.18
N GLU A 59 -0.50 13.97 -13.47
CA GLU A 59 -0.32 14.97 -14.52
C GLU A 59 -1.29 16.14 -14.41
N HIS A 60 -2.54 15.88 -14.04
CA HIS A 60 -3.63 16.85 -14.16
C HIS A 60 -4.22 17.31 -12.82
N HIS A 61 -4.06 16.56 -11.74
CA HIS A 61 -4.78 16.80 -10.47
C HIS A 61 -3.88 17.04 -9.26
N GLY A 62 -2.56 17.10 -9.47
CA GLY A 62 -1.58 17.47 -8.45
C GLY A 62 -1.25 16.37 -7.45
N PHE A 63 -1.49 15.11 -7.80
CA PHE A 63 -1.04 13.98 -6.98
C PHE A 63 0.48 13.83 -7.05
N ASP A 64 1.11 13.67 -5.90
CA ASP A 64 2.58 13.63 -5.77
C ASP A 64 3.07 12.45 -4.89
N THR A 65 2.14 11.61 -4.44
CA THR A 65 2.41 10.50 -3.54
C THR A 65 1.71 9.26 -4.08
N VAL A 66 2.49 8.25 -4.45
CA VAL A 66 1.99 6.91 -4.78
C VAL A 66 2.40 5.99 -3.65
N ALA A 67 1.43 5.52 -2.88
CA ALA A 67 1.64 4.62 -1.76
C ALA A 67 1.11 3.23 -2.12
N VAL A 68 1.88 2.17 -1.87
CA VAL A 68 1.53 0.80 -2.23
C VAL A 68 1.50 -0.11 -1.02
N GLU A 69 0.68 -1.16 -1.05
CA GLU A 69 0.69 -2.29 -0.12
C GLU A 69 1.96 -3.13 -0.29
N ALA A 70 3.10 -2.52 0.04
CA ALA A 70 4.41 -3.14 -0.06
C ALA A 70 5.34 -2.60 1.03
N ASP A 71 6.48 -3.28 1.15
CA ASP A 71 7.50 -3.00 2.15
C ASP A 71 8.17 -1.64 1.94
N TRP A 72 8.35 -0.90 3.04
CA TRP A 72 8.95 0.44 3.02
C TRP A 72 10.38 0.49 2.44
N PRO A 73 11.35 -0.35 2.88
CA PRO A 73 12.72 -0.30 2.34
C PRO A 73 12.79 -0.57 0.83
N ASP A 74 11.98 -1.52 0.36
CA ASP A 74 11.93 -1.89 -1.05
C ASP A 74 11.31 -0.76 -1.88
N ALA A 75 10.20 -0.19 -1.43
CA ALA A 75 9.59 0.97 -2.06
C ALA A 75 10.51 2.20 -2.04
N GLU A 76 11.33 2.39 -0.99
CA GLU A 76 12.32 3.46 -0.97
C GLU A 76 13.39 3.28 -2.07
N SER A 77 13.79 2.05 -2.39
CA SER A 77 14.72 1.81 -3.50
C SER A 77 14.12 2.17 -4.87
N VAL A 78 12.80 1.97 -5.03
CA VAL A 78 12.04 2.41 -6.21
C VAL A 78 11.87 3.93 -6.20
N ASP A 79 11.56 4.52 -5.06
CA ASP A 79 11.47 5.97 -4.86
C ASP A 79 12.73 6.70 -5.31
N ARG A 80 13.90 6.17 -4.90
CA ARG A 80 15.20 6.72 -5.30
C ARG A 80 15.40 6.64 -6.80
N TYR A 81 14.87 5.61 -7.45
CA TYR A 81 14.88 5.49 -8.90
C TYR A 81 13.96 6.51 -9.57
N VAL A 82 12.70 6.63 -9.12
CA VAL A 82 11.70 7.52 -9.76
C VAL A 82 11.95 9.00 -9.49
N ARG A 83 12.44 9.38 -8.31
CA ARG A 83 12.75 10.78 -7.96
C ARG A 83 14.20 11.19 -8.27
N LEU A 84 14.98 10.27 -8.86
CA LEU A 84 16.38 10.47 -9.23
C LEU A 84 17.29 10.78 -8.01
N ARG A 85 16.96 10.26 -6.82
CA ARG A 85 17.74 10.46 -5.59
C ARG A 85 19.03 9.61 -5.61
N PRO A 86 20.10 10.01 -4.90
CA PRO A 86 21.28 9.15 -4.73
C PRO A 86 20.95 7.89 -3.90
N GLY A 87 21.87 6.92 -3.91
CA GLY A 87 21.74 5.65 -3.17
C GLY A 87 21.38 4.45 -4.04
N VAL A 88 21.01 3.34 -3.39
CA VAL A 88 20.60 2.09 -4.06
C VAL A 88 19.26 2.32 -4.76
N LYS A 89 19.17 1.91 -6.03
CA LYS A 89 18.02 2.14 -6.91
C LYS A 89 17.53 0.81 -7.46
N SER A 90 16.21 0.64 -7.54
CA SER A 90 15.59 -0.51 -8.19
C SER A 90 14.68 -0.06 -9.33
N LYS A 91 14.76 -0.75 -10.48
CA LYS A 91 13.88 -0.54 -11.64
C LYS A 91 12.81 -1.63 -11.79
N LEU A 92 12.70 -2.53 -10.82
CA LEU A 92 11.88 -3.76 -10.86
C LEU A 92 12.29 -4.82 -11.90
N ASP A 93 13.12 -4.48 -12.90
CA ASP A 93 13.84 -5.39 -13.82
C ASP A 93 14.85 -6.30 -13.08
N PRO A 94 15.49 -7.32 -13.71
CA PRO A 94 16.50 -8.12 -13.05
C PRO A 94 17.74 -7.27 -12.71
N SER A 95 17.70 -6.71 -11.51
CA SER A 95 18.81 -6.14 -10.75
C SER A 95 19.47 -7.26 -9.93
N PRO A 96 20.78 -7.16 -9.61
CA PRO A 96 21.40 -8.06 -8.63
C PRO A 96 20.68 -8.09 -7.27
N GLU A 97 20.07 -6.96 -6.91
CA GLU A 97 19.23 -6.77 -5.72
C GLU A 97 17.89 -6.16 -6.16
N PRO A 98 16.90 -6.98 -6.57
CA PRO A 98 15.60 -6.46 -6.94
C PRO A 98 14.79 -6.11 -5.68
N ALA A 99 14.01 -5.03 -5.75
CA ALA A 99 13.01 -4.70 -4.73
C ALA A 99 11.85 -5.72 -4.75
N PHE A 100 11.14 -5.86 -3.63
CA PHE A 100 9.95 -6.70 -3.49
C PHE A 100 10.21 -8.20 -3.73
N ARG A 101 11.35 -8.71 -3.25
CA ARG A 101 11.69 -10.14 -3.34
C ARG A 101 10.77 -11.01 -2.49
N ARG A 102 10.33 -10.49 -1.34
CA ARG A 102 9.45 -11.17 -0.40
C ARG A 102 8.03 -11.33 -0.94
N PHE A 103 7.61 -10.45 -1.84
CA PHE A 103 6.31 -10.57 -2.49
C PHE A 103 6.41 -11.52 -3.69
N PRO A 104 5.33 -12.27 -3.97
CA PRO A 104 5.24 -13.02 -5.20
C PRO A 104 5.52 -12.14 -6.42
N THR A 105 6.27 -12.67 -7.39
CA THR A 105 6.77 -11.90 -8.53
C THR A 105 5.64 -11.17 -9.27
N TRP A 106 4.46 -11.79 -9.38
CA TRP A 106 3.31 -11.20 -10.07
C TRP A 106 2.69 -9.98 -9.36
N MET A 107 2.94 -9.79 -8.06
CA MET A 107 2.36 -8.67 -7.31
C MET A 107 3.04 -7.34 -7.64
N TRP A 108 4.36 -7.23 -7.45
CA TRP A 108 5.05 -5.94 -7.65
C TRP A 108 6.18 -5.98 -8.68
N ARG A 109 6.60 -7.16 -9.14
CA ARG A 109 7.69 -7.34 -10.14
C ARG A 109 7.15 -7.80 -11.49
N ASN A 110 5.96 -7.32 -11.86
CA ASN A 110 5.35 -7.55 -13.16
C ASN A 110 5.69 -6.42 -14.16
N LYS A 111 5.33 -6.63 -15.43
CA LYS A 111 5.62 -5.71 -16.53
C LYS A 111 4.92 -4.37 -16.36
N GLU A 112 3.66 -4.38 -15.93
CA GLU A 112 2.83 -3.20 -15.77
C GLU A 112 3.40 -2.25 -14.69
N MET A 113 3.84 -2.81 -13.57
CA MET A 113 4.54 -2.08 -12.50
C MET A 113 5.86 -1.48 -12.98
N GLN A 114 6.65 -2.24 -13.74
CA GLN A 114 7.90 -1.76 -14.32
C GLN A 114 7.67 -0.59 -15.29
N GLU A 115 6.70 -0.72 -16.19
CA GLU A 115 6.32 0.34 -17.12
C GLU A 115 5.83 1.60 -16.40
N PHE A 116 5.04 1.43 -15.33
CA PHE A 116 4.60 2.54 -14.49
C PHE A 116 5.77 3.22 -13.76
N VAL A 117 6.70 2.47 -13.18
CA VAL A 117 7.90 2.99 -12.50
C VAL A 117 8.82 3.74 -13.48
N HIS A 118 8.99 3.23 -14.70
CA HIS A 118 9.71 3.94 -15.76
C HIS A 118 9.02 5.26 -16.13
N TRP A 119 7.71 5.22 -16.34
CA TRP A 119 6.94 6.42 -16.62
C TRP A 119 7.06 7.47 -15.50
N MET A 120 6.96 7.07 -14.22
CA MET A 120 7.08 8.00 -13.09
C MET A 120 8.45 8.68 -13.10
N ARG A 121 9.51 7.93 -13.38
CA ARG A 121 10.87 8.49 -13.49
C ARG A 121 10.95 9.51 -14.62
N ASP A 122 10.45 9.17 -15.80
CA ASP A 122 10.53 10.03 -16.98
C ASP A 122 9.70 11.30 -16.78
N HIS A 123 8.51 11.19 -16.20
CA HIS A 123 7.70 12.33 -15.78
C HIS A 123 8.47 13.23 -14.79
N ASN A 124 9.01 12.64 -13.72
CA ASN A 124 9.77 13.36 -12.69
C ASN A 124 11.05 14.04 -13.20
N ALA A 125 11.68 13.50 -14.24
CA ALA A 125 12.91 14.06 -14.81
C ALA A 125 12.70 15.47 -15.38
N HIS A 126 11.48 15.79 -15.80
CA HIS A 126 11.10 17.11 -16.33
C HIS A 126 10.64 18.09 -15.25
N LEU A 127 10.64 17.68 -13.97
CA LEU A 127 10.16 18.47 -12.85
C LEU A 127 11.28 18.87 -11.88
N PRO A 128 11.14 20.04 -11.21
CA PRO A 128 11.99 20.40 -10.09
C PRO A 128 11.81 19.39 -8.94
N LYS A 129 12.84 19.21 -8.12
CA LYS A 129 12.92 18.15 -7.10
C LYS A 129 11.70 18.14 -6.17
N GLU A 130 11.22 19.32 -5.82
CA GLU A 130 10.13 19.56 -4.85
C GLU A 130 8.77 19.14 -5.40
N ARG A 131 8.63 19.03 -6.73
CA ARG A 131 7.39 18.65 -7.41
C ARG A 131 7.36 17.20 -7.88
N ARG A 132 8.43 16.43 -7.66
CA ARG A 132 8.51 15.06 -8.14
C ARG A 132 7.61 14.14 -7.32
N ALA A 133 6.78 13.38 -8.01
CA ALA A 133 5.94 12.35 -7.40
C ALA A 133 6.81 11.25 -6.78
N GLY A 134 6.55 10.90 -5.52
CA GLY A 134 7.26 9.85 -4.79
C GLY A 134 6.53 8.51 -4.79
N PHE A 135 7.27 7.47 -4.47
CA PHE A 135 6.77 6.10 -4.38
C PHE A 135 7.05 5.55 -2.97
N TYR A 136 6.05 5.01 -2.27
CA TYR A 136 6.19 4.66 -0.85
C TYR A 136 5.50 3.33 -0.54
N GLY A 137 6.09 2.56 0.36
CA GLY A 137 5.47 1.36 0.91
C GLY A 137 4.62 1.70 2.12
N LEU A 138 3.56 0.95 2.37
CA LEU A 138 2.73 1.11 3.57
C LEU A 138 2.84 -0.09 4.51
N ASP A 139 3.28 -1.24 4.02
CA ASP A 139 3.19 -2.52 4.73
C ASP A 139 4.35 -2.74 5.71
N LEU A 140 4.18 -3.68 6.63
CA LEU A 140 5.05 -3.88 7.80
C LEU A 140 5.83 -5.20 7.81
N TYR A 141 5.81 -5.97 6.72
CA TYR A 141 6.45 -7.28 6.72
C TYR A 141 7.99 -7.23 6.74
N SER A 142 8.58 -6.13 6.29
CA SER A 142 10.02 -5.89 6.19
C SER A 142 10.74 -5.56 7.51
N MET A 143 10.46 -6.29 8.60
CA MET A 143 11.12 -6.04 9.89
C MET A 143 12.65 -6.13 9.79
N GLY A 144 13.18 -7.18 9.16
CA GLY A 144 14.63 -7.36 8.98
C GLY A 144 15.29 -6.25 8.16
N LEU A 145 14.74 -5.95 6.99
CA LEU A 145 15.23 -4.88 6.11
C LEU A 145 15.13 -3.50 6.78
N SER A 146 14.09 -3.27 7.57
CA SER A 146 13.91 -2.01 8.31
C SER A 146 14.97 -1.84 9.41
N ILE A 147 15.28 -2.89 10.17
CA ILE A 147 16.39 -2.88 11.14
C ILE A 147 17.72 -2.55 10.44
N GLN A 148 17.99 -3.18 9.30
CA GLN A 148 19.21 -2.93 8.52
C GLN A 148 19.26 -1.48 8.01
N ALA A 149 18.14 -0.93 7.52
CA ALA A 149 18.05 0.44 7.05
C ALA A 149 18.36 1.46 8.18
N ILE A 150 17.79 1.26 9.37
CA ILE A 150 18.05 2.09 10.56
C ILE A 150 19.54 2.04 10.94
N ILE A 151 20.12 0.84 11.05
CA ILE A 151 21.53 0.68 11.44
C ILE A 151 22.47 1.30 10.40
N LYS A 152 22.15 1.17 9.11
CA LYS A 152 22.92 1.77 8.01
C LYS A 152 22.89 3.30 8.07
N TYR A 153 21.72 3.90 8.27
CA TYR A 153 21.56 5.33 8.45
C TYR A 153 22.36 5.83 9.65
N LEU A 154 22.14 5.23 10.83
CA LEU A 154 22.83 5.61 12.07
C LEU A 154 24.34 5.42 11.98
N SER A 155 24.84 4.40 11.27
CA SER A 155 26.29 4.20 11.12
C SER A 155 26.98 5.37 10.39
N ARG A 156 26.23 6.14 9.59
CA ARG A 156 26.72 7.37 8.94
C ARG A 156 26.58 8.59 9.86
N VAL A 157 25.44 8.77 10.53
CA VAL A 157 25.10 10.03 11.21
C VAL A 157 25.38 10.04 12.72
N ASP A 158 25.29 8.89 13.39
CA ASP A 158 25.53 8.71 14.82
C ASP A 158 26.02 7.26 15.10
N PRO A 159 27.33 6.99 14.91
CA PRO A 159 27.90 5.66 15.11
C PRO A 159 27.70 5.07 16.52
N PRO A 160 27.77 5.85 17.61
CA PRO A 160 27.34 5.39 18.94
C PRO A 160 25.90 4.89 18.99
N MET A 161 24.95 5.63 18.42
CA MET A 161 23.54 5.20 18.34
C MET A 161 23.38 3.95 17.46
N ALA A 162 24.17 3.80 16.40
CA ALA A 162 24.18 2.59 15.58
C ALA A 162 24.62 1.35 16.36
N LYS A 163 25.60 1.49 17.24
CA LYS A 163 26.03 0.40 18.15
C LYS A 163 24.90 0.01 19.11
N LEU A 164 24.22 1.01 19.67
CA LEU A 164 23.07 0.78 20.55
C LEU A 164 21.90 0.11 19.82
N ALA A 165 21.62 0.51 18.57
CA ALA A 165 20.60 -0.11 17.74
C ALA A 165 20.90 -1.61 17.50
N ARG A 166 22.15 -1.96 17.14
CA ARG A 166 22.58 -3.37 17.00
C ARG A 166 22.36 -4.18 18.28
N GLN A 167 22.64 -3.59 19.45
CA GLN A 167 22.44 -4.25 20.74
C GLN A 167 20.94 -4.47 21.03
N ARG A 168 20.11 -3.45 20.82
CA ARG A 168 18.67 -3.49 21.12
C ARG A 168 17.88 -4.40 20.18
N TYR A 169 18.20 -4.38 18.90
CA TYR A 169 17.60 -5.28 17.91
C TYR A 169 18.21 -6.68 17.90
N GLY A 170 19.28 -6.92 18.65
CA GLY A 170 19.98 -8.21 18.67
C GLY A 170 19.09 -9.40 19.03
N CYS A 171 18.06 -9.20 19.87
CA CYS A 171 17.11 -10.26 20.21
C CYS A 171 16.18 -10.67 19.05
N LEU A 172 15.99 -9.80 18.05
CA LEU A 172 15.23 -10.08 16.83
C LEU A 172 16.10 -10.71 15.74
N GLN A 173 17.43 -10.72 15.89
CA GLN A 173 18.37 -11.13 14.83
C GLN A 173 18.12 -12.54 14.31
N LEU A 174 17.67 -13.47 15.16
CA LEU A 174 17.37 -14.85 14.76
C LEU A 174 16.13 -14.97 13.87
N TRP A 175 15.30 -13.93 13.83
CA TRP A 175 13.96 -13.96 13.25
C TRP A 175 13.78 -12.95 12.10
N VAL A 176 14.86 -12.28 11.67
CA VAL A 176 14.76 -11.21 10.66
C VAL A 176 14.35 -11.73 9.28
N GLU A 177 14.69 -12.98 8.96
CA GLU A 177 14.32 -13.66 7.70
C GLU A 177 12.90 -14.23 7.75
N ASP A 178 12.52 -14.81 8.90
CA ASP A 178 11.15 -15.29 9.15
C ASP A 178 10.61 -14.78 10.51
N PRO A 179 10.06 -13.56 10.53
CA PRO A 179 9.46 -12.99 11.73
C PRO A 179 8.26 -13.76 12.30
N SER A 180 7.61 -14.62 11.52
CA SER A 180 6.49 -15.42 12.02
C SER A 180 6.96 -16.38 13.13
N GLN A 181 8.19 -16.90 13.02
CA GLN A 181 8.80 -17.73 14.06
C GLN A 181 9.02 -16.98 15.38
N TYR A 182 9.27 -15.66 15.34
CA TYR A 182 9.33 -14.84 16.56
C TYR A 182 7.99 -14.87 17.29
N GLY A 183 6.90 -14.64 16.55
CA GLY A 183 5.54 -14.72 17.08
C GLY A 183 5.25 -16.07 17.72
N LEU A 184 5.52 -17.16 17.01
CA LEU A 184 5.32 -18.51 17.50
C LEU A 184 6.18 -18.82 18.74
N ALA A 185 7.45 -18.40 18.75
CA ALA A 185 8.35 -18.59 19.89
C ALA A 185 7.87 -17.84 21.13
N THR A 186 7.39 -16.60 20.98
CA THR A 186 6.85 -15.82 22.11
C THR A 186 5.58 -16.46 22.71
N LEU A 187 4.77 -17.12 21.89
CA LEU A 187 3.57 -17.83 22.33
C LEU A 187 3.92 -19.15 23.05
N THR A 188 4.90 -19.89 22.52
CA THR A 188 5.20 -21.27 22.98
C THR A 188 6.22 -21.33 24.11
N ASN A 189 7.00 -20.27 24.33
CA ASN A 189 8.03 -20.23 25.37
C ASN A 189 7.76 -19.11 26.39
N PRO A 190 7.13 -19.41 27.54
CA PRO A 190 6.83 -18.43 28.59
C PRO A 190 8.07 -17.78 29.23
N ARG A 191 9.27 -18.33 29.02
CA ARG A 191 10.53 -17.77 29.54
C ARG A 191 11.22 -16.85 28.54
N MET A 192 10.71 -16.76 27.32
CA MET A 192 11.26 -15.86 26.31
C MET A 192 10.88 -14.42 26.66
N GLU A 193 11.87 -13.58 26.90
CA GLU A 193 11.65 -12.14 27.04
C GLU A 193 11.29 -11.54 25.67
N SER A 194 10.26 -10.71 25.65
CA SER A 194 9.88 -9.96 24.45
C SER A 194 10.92 -8.88 24.13
N CYS A 195 11.18 -8.72 22.83
CA CYS A 195 12.02 -7.65 22.30
C CYS A 195 11.40 -6.26 22.41
N GLU A 196 10.09 -6.17 22.69
CA GLU A 196 9.28 -4.95 22.68
C GLU A 196 9.95 -3.79 23.44
N LYS A 197 10.41 -4.03 24.67
CA LYS A 197 11.03 -2.98 25.51
C LYS A 197 12.21 -2.32 24.79
N ASN A 198 13.09 -3.12 24.19
CA ASN A 198 14.27 -2.62 23.49
C ASN A 198 13.90 -1.93 22.17
N VAL A 199 12.93 -2.49 21.43
CA VAL A 199 12.42 -1.92 20.18
C VAL A 199 11.77 -0.56 20.42
N ILE A 200 10.87 -0.46 21.40
CA ILE A 200 10.21 0.80 21.77
C ILE A 200 11.21 1.82 22.30
N GLN A 201 12.20 1.40 23.09
CA GLN A 201 13.24 2.33 23.54
C GLN A 201 14.09 2.85 22.37
N MET A 202 14.37 2.01 21.37
CA MET A 202 15.07 2.43 20.16
C MET A 202 14.26 3.47 19.37
N LEU A 203 12.96 3.25 19.20
CA LEU A 203 12.06 4.23 18.58
C LEU A 203 12.05 5.56 19.35
N ARG A 204 11.88 5.52 20.67
CA ARG A 204 11.88 6.72 21.53
C ARG A 204 13.16 7.52 21.39
N ASP A 205 14.31 6.86 21.40
CA ASP A 205 15.60 7.55 21.31
C ASP A 205 15.83 8.17 19.92
N LEU A 206 15.35 7.55 18.84
CA LEU A 206 15.34 8.17 17.51
C LEU A 206 14.46 9.42 17.47
N LEU A 207 13.25 9.34 18.04
CA LEU A 207 12.31 10.46 18.08
C LEU A 207 12.85 11.62 18.94
N ASN A 208 13.55 11.33 20.04
CA ASN A 208 14.20 12.34 20.87
C ASN A 208 15.28 13.13 20.13
N LYS A 209 15.90 12.52 19.10
CA LYS A 209 16.91 13.16 18.24
C LYS A 209 16.35 13.69 16.92
N ARG A 210 15.03 13.73 16.74
CA ARG A 210 14.36 14.11 15.49
C ARG A 210 14.82 15.46 14.94
N LEU A 211 14.91 16.49 15.78
CA LEU A 211 15.34 17.83 15.35
C LEU A 211 16.82 17.87 14.94
N GLU A 212 17.67 17.17 15.67
CA GLU A 212 19.11 17.05 15.37
C GLU A 212 19.32 16.32 14.04
N TYR A 213 18.69 15.16 13.87
CA TYR A 213 18.88 14.33 12.68
C TYR A 213 18.22 14.89 11.42
N SER A 214 17.06 15.54 11.54
CA SER A 214 16.42 16.18 10.38
C SER A 214 17.18 17.41 9.87
N ALA A 215 17.93 18.10 10.74
CA ALA A 215 18.78 19.22 10.37
C ALA A 215 20.12 18.77 9.75
N ASN A 216 20.58 17.57 10.08
CA ASN A 216 21.84 17.03 9.58
C ASN A 216 21.78 16.80 8.06
N GLU A 217 22.82 17.21 7.34
CA GLU A 217 22.92 17.10 5.87
C GLU A 217 21.73 17.68 5.06
N HIS A 218 20.89 18.55 5.63
CA HIS A 218 19.61 19.00 5.05
C HIS A 218 18.73 17.82 4.55
N ASN A 219 18.84 16.67 5.21
CA ASN A 219 18.41 15.39 4.64
C ASN A 219 17.08 14.88 5.19
N GLY A 220 16.13 15.77 5.56
CA GLY A 220 14.86 15.40 6.20
C GLY A 220 14.16 14.16 5.61
N GLU A 221 14.30 13.88 4.30
CA GLU A 221 13.85 12.63 3.66
C GLU A 221 14.56 11.34 4.14
N GLU A 222 15.89 11.36 4.30
CA GLU A 222 16.68 10.22 4.79
C GLU A 222 16.38 9.94 6.26
N PHE A 223 16.30 10.97 7.09
CA PHE A 223 15.88 10.79 8.49
C PHE A 223 14.43 10.29 8.56
N HIS A 224 13.51 10.88 7.78
CA HIS A 224 12.12 10.42 7.74
C HIS A 224 12.01 8.94 7.35
N SER A 225 12.82 8.47 6.38
CA SER A 225 12.88 7.03 6.08
C SER A 225 13.34 6.23 7.30
N SER A 226 14.43 6.62 7.97
CA SER A 226 14.90 5.89 9.16
C SER A 226 13.88 5.92 10.32
N GLU A 227 13.15 7.02 10.50
CA GLU A 227 12.07 7.16 11.47
C GLU A 227 10.91 6.21 11.15
N GLN A 228 10.47 6.17 9.89
CA GLN A 228 9.39 5.29 9.45
C GLN A 228 9.78 3.81 9.59
N ASN A 229 11.02 3.45 9.27
CA ASN A 229 11.53 2.10 9.54
C ASN A 229 11.48 1.75 11.04
N ALA A 230 11.73 2.71 11.93
CA ALA A 230 11.67 2.47 13.37
C ALA A 230 10.24 2.25 13.89
N TYR A 231 9.27 3.00 13.34
CA TYR A 231 7.85 2.71 13.57
C TYR A 231 7.48 1.31 13.07
N LEU A 232 7.92 0.96 11.85
CA LEU A 232 7.67 -0.36 11.27
C LEU A 232 8.19 -1.49 12.17
N VAL A 233 9.42 -1.40 12.68
CA VAL A 233 9.95 -2.46 13.57
C VAL A 233 9.14 -2.58 14.86
N ALA A 234 8.66 -1.47 15.43
CA ALA A 234 7.79 -1.50 16.60
C ALA A 234 6.43 -2.15 16.31
N ASP A 235 5.80 -1.77 15.21
CA ASP A 235 4.49 -2.29 14.84
C ASP A 235 4.58 -3.75 14.37
N ALA A 236 5.66 -4.13 13.68
CA ALA A 236 5.95 -5.51 13.29
C ALA A 236 6.16 -6.43 14.49
N GLU A 237 6.88 -5.97 15.52
CA GLU A 237 7.07 -6.74 16.76
C GLU A 237 5.72 -7.07 17.42
N ALA A 238 4.81 -6.11 17.49
CA ALA A 238 3.47 -6.32 18.01
C ALA A 238 2.62 -7.22 17.09
N TYR A 239 2.67 -6.99 15.78
CA TYR A 239 1.94 -7.75 14.77
C TYR A 239 2.28 -9.24 14.79
N TYR A 240 3.57 -9.60 14.74
CA TYR A 240 3.98 -11.00 14.68
C TYR A 240 3.61 -11.76 15.96
N LYS A 241 3.61 -11.11 17.13
CA LYS A 241 3.08 -11.71 18.37
C LYS A 241 1.56 -11.93 18.30
N ALA A 242 0.81 -10.98 17.73
CA ALA A 242 -0.64 -11.08 17.62
C ALA A 242 -1.11 -12.13 16.58
N MET A 243 -0.29 -12.39 15.56
CA MET A 243 -0.58 -13.33 14.46
C MET A 243 -1.08 -14.71 14.92
N TYR A 244 -0.53 -15.24 16.01
CA TYR A 244 -0.86 -16.59 16.51
C TYR A 244 -1.91 -16.61 17.62
N SER A 245 -2.32 -15.45 18.15
CA SER A 245 -3.30 -15.38 19.24
C SER A 245 -4.69 -15.02 18.74
N ARG A 246 -4.82 -13.96 17.93
CA ARG A 246 -6.12 -13.44 17.46
C ARG A 246 -6.01 -12.85 16.06
N SER A 247 -6.63 -13.51 15.08
CA SER A 247 -6.59 -13.11 13.67
C SER A 247 -7.06 -11.67 13.44
N ALA A 248 -8.20 -11.27 14.03
CA ALA A 248 -8.76 -9.92 13.92
C ALA A 248 -7.82 -8.83 14.47
N ASP A 249 -7.09 -9.14 15.54
CA ASP A 249 -6.13 -8.21 16.15
C ASP A 249 -4.93 -8.04 15.21
N SER A 250 -4.39 -9.13 14.65
CA SER A 250 -3.27 -9.05 13.69
C SER A 250 -3.65 -8.29 12.40
N TRP A 251 -4.86 -8.50 11.87
CA TRP A 251 -5.35 -7.76 10.71
C TRP A 251 -5.43 -6.26 11.01
N SER A 252 -6.10 -5.91 12.12
CA SER A 252 -6.31 -4.51 12.48
C SER A 252 -5.00 -3.79 12.80
N LEU A 253 -4.01 -4.47 13.40
CA LEU A 253 -2.66 -3.94 13.59
C LEU A 253 -1.99 -3.61 12.25
N ARG A 254 -2.12 -4.50 11.24
CA ARG A 254 -1.53 -4.28 9.91
C ARG A 254 -2.15 -3.09 9.19
N ASP A 255 -3.48 -3.02 9.13
CA ASP A 255 -4.15 -1.90 8.49
C ASP A 255 -3.98 -0.59 9.25
N SER A 256 -3.89 -0.63 10.58
CA SER A 256 -3.55 0.55 11.39
C SER A 256 -2.14 1.05 11.08
N HIS A 257 -1.16 0.15 10.95
CA HIS A 257 0.20 0.53 10.53
C HIS A 257 0.20 1.18 9.15
N MET A 258 -0.47 0.57 8.15
CA MET A 258 -0.55 1.12 6.79
C MET A 258 -1.16 2.52 6.79
N PHE A 259 -2.26 2.72 7.52
CA PHE A 259 -2.89 4.03 7.66
C PHE A 259 -1.97 5.04 8.38
N GLU A 260 -1.34 4.66 9.48
CA GLU A 260 -0.45 5.55 10.22
C GLU A 260 0.81 5.93 9.41
N THR A 261 1.32 5.03 8.59
CA THR A 261 2.39 5.31 7.63
C THR A 261 1.94 6.33 6.58
N LEU A 262 0.74 6.15 6.00
CA LEU A 262 0.16 7.15 5.09
C LEU A 262 -0.05 8.51 5.79
N ARG A 263 -0.54 8.52 7.02
CA ARG A 263 -0.73 9.74 7.81
C ARG A 263 0.58 10.47 8.06
N ARG A 264 1.64 9.75 8.44
CA ARG A 264 2.99 10.30 8.62
C ARG A 264 3.55 10.86 7.31
N LEU A 265 3.34 10.18 6.18
CA LEU A 265 3.71 10.67 4.85
C LEU A 265 3.00 11.98 4.51
N LEU A 266 1.69 12.06 4.69
CA LEU A 266 0.92 13.27 4.41
C LEU A 266 1.34 14.46 5.30
N ASN A 267 1.69 14.19 6.57
CA ASN A 267 2.09 15.23 7.52
C ASN A 267 3.44 15.89 7.22
N VAL A 268 4.34 15.20 6.49
CA VAL A 268 5.64 15.79 6.10
C VAL A 268 5.60 16.47 4.74
N LYS A 269 4.47 16.35 4.02
CA LYS A 269 4.25 16.96 2.71
C LYS A 269 3.50 18.29 2.85
N SER A 270 3.41 19.03 1.75
CA SER A 270 2.61 20.26 1.71
C SER A 270 1.12 19.96 1.96
N GLU A 271 0.37 20.91 2.51
CA GLU A 271 -1.08 20.76 2.69
C GLU A 271 -1.83 20.51 1.38
N SER A 272 -1.27 20.91 0.23
CA SER A 272 -1.80 20.65 -1.11
C SER A 272 -1.45 19.27 -1.68
N SER A 273 -0.51 18.53 -1.07
CA SER A 273 -0.09 17.20 -1.56
C SER A 273 -1.27 16.22 -1.58
N LYS A 274 -1.34 15.35 -2.58
CA LYS A 274 -2.39 14.33 -2.68
C LYS A 274 -1.79 12.97 -2.91
N ALA A 275 -2.45 11.94 -2.38
CA ALA A 275 -1.95 10.57 -2.43
C ALA A 275 -2.89 9.63 -3.19
N VAL A 276 -2.30 8.79 -4.04
CA VAL A 276 -2.95 7.59 -4.57
C VAL A 276 -2.43 6.39 -3.80
N VAL A 277 -3.33 5.55 -3.30
CA VAL A 277 -2.98 4.31 -2.58
C VAL A 277 -3.36 3.11 -3.42
N TRP A 278 -2.44 2.19 -3.68
CA TRP A 278 -2.73 0.90 -4.31
C TRP A 278 -2.61 -0.21 -3.28
N ALA A 279 -3.72 -0.88 -3.02
CA ALA A 279 -3.76 -2.05 -2.13
C ALA A 279 -4.90 -2.97 -2.58
N HIS A 280 -5.01 -4.15 -1.99
CA HIS A 280 -6.14 -5.03 -2.27
C HIS A 280 -7.48 -4.39 -1.88
N ASN A 281 -8.58 -4.79 -2.55
CA ASN A 281 -9.94 -4.36 -2.21
C ASN A 281 -10.27 -4.53 -0.71
N SER A 282 -9.68 -5.52 -0.04
CA SER A 282 -9.83 -5.76 1.41
C SER A 282 -9.29 -4.63 2.28
N HIS A 283 -8.23 -3.94 1.84
CA HIS A 283 -7.60 -2.83 2.56
C HIS A 283 -8.27 -1.50 2.25
N ILE A 284 -8.66 -1.28 1.00
CA ILE A 284 -9.15 0.02 0.54
C ILE A 284 -10.65 0.25 0.72
N GLY A 285 -11.44 -0.80 1.02
CA GLY A 285 -12.87 -0.65 1.29
C GLY A 285 -13.16 0.09 2.60
N ASP A 286 -14.43 0.27 2.96
CA ASP A 286 -14.81 0.78 4.28
C ASP A 286 -15.37 -0.38 5.12
N ALA A 287 -14.54 -0.94 6.00
CA ALA A 287 -14.84 -2.18 6.71
C ALA A 287 -16.15 -2.16 7.50
N ARG A 288 -16.63 -0.98 7.94
CA ARG A 288 -17.93 -0.78 8.62
C ARG A 288 -19.12 -1.27 7.80
N TYR A 289 -19.00 -1.29 6.48
CA TYR A 289 -20.04 -1.71 5.55
C TYR A 289 -19.81 -3.12 5.00
N THR A 290 -18.94 -3.91 5.63
CA THR A 290 -18.59 -5.26 5.18
C THR A 290 -18.62 -6.27 6.33
N SER A 291 -18.44 -7.55 6.02
CA SER A 291 -18.30 -8.59 7.05
C SER A 291 -17.03 -8.44 7.90
N MET A 292 -16.01 -7.68 7.43
CA MET A 292 -14.81 -7.36 8.21
C MET A 292 -15.19 -6.63 9.49
N GLY A 293 -15.81 -5.46 9.38
CA GLY A 293 -16.23 -4.67 10.54
C GLY A 293 -17.39 -5.31 11.30
N THR A 294 -18.43 -5.74 10.58
CA THR A 294 -19.69 -6.18 11.23
C THR A 294 -19.64 -7.54 11.89
N ARG A 295 -18.81 -8.47 11.40
CA ARG A 295 -18.73 -9.85 11.94
C ARG A 295 -17.38 -10.20 12.55
N ARG A 296 -16.28 -9.68 11.99
CA ARG A 296 -14.92 -10.02 12.44
C ARG A 296 -14.34 -8.99 13.41
N GLY A 297 -14.94 -7.81 13.53
CA GLY A 297 -14.40 -6.71 14.34
C GLY A 297 -13.09 -6.16 13.78
N GLU A 298 -12.84 -6.35 12.49
CA GLU A 298 -11.65 -5.90 11.79
C GLU A 298 -11.82 -4.49 11.25
N LEU A 299 -10.73 -3.73 11.24
CA LEU A 299 -10.63 -2.42 10.59
C LEU A 299 -9.87 -2.55 9.27
N ASN A 300 -10.02 -1.56 8.38
CA ASN A 300 -9.16 -1.48 7.20
C ASN A 300 -8.74 -0.04 6.84
N VAL A 301 -7.74 0.09 5.97
CA VAL A 301 -7.14 1.38 5.59
C VAL A 301 -8.19 2.37 5.06
N GLY A 302 -9.13 1.92 4.22
CA GLY A 302 -10.16 2.80 3.66
C GLY A 302 -11.12 3.35 4.71
N GLN A 303 -11.53 2.54 5.71
CA GLN A 303 -12.27 3.02 6.87
C GLN A 303 -11.45 4.06 7.64
N LEU A 304 -10.21 3.71 8.02
CA LEU A 304 -9.35 4.58 8.82
C LEU A 304 -9.09 5.93 8.13
N CYS A 305 -8.89 5.92 6.81
CA CYS A 305 -8.77 7.13 6.01
C CYS A 305 -10.03 8.00 6.12
N ARG A 306 -11.22 7.43 5.92
CA ARG A 306 -12.48 8.19 5.99
C ARG A 306 -12.76 8.76 7.38
N GLU A 307 -12.46 8.00 8.43
CA GLU A 307 -12.71 8.43 9.82
C GLU A 307 -11.78 9.56 10.26
N ASN A 308 -10.53 9.57 9.78
CA ASN A 308 -9.52 10.53 10.22
C ASN A 308 -9.33 11.72 9.27
N LEU A 309 -9.61 11.56 7.98
CA LEU A 309 -9.43 12.61 6.97
C LEU A 309 -10.76 13.20 6.49
N GLY A 310 -11.90 12.57 6.80
CA GLY A 310 -13.22 12.98 6.30
C GLY A 310 -13.59 12.28 4.99
N GLN A 311 -14.88 11.97 4.83
CA GLN A 311 -15.39 11.24 3.66
C GLN A 311 -15.30 12.08 2.37
N GLU A 312 -15.34 13.40 2.49
CA GLU A 312 -15.17 14.38 1.42
C GLU A 312 -13.73 14.44 0.89
N ASN A 313 -12.75 13.99 1.68
CA ASN A 313 -11.33 14.01 1.32
C ASN A 313 -10.81 12.64 0.85
N VAL A 314 -11.61 11.57 0.98
CA VAL A 314 -11.20 10.21 0.66
C VAL A 314 -12.14 9.53 -0.36
N ALA A 315 -11.58 9.17 -1.53
CA ALA A 315 -12.26 8.35 -2.53
C ALA A 315 -11.77 6.89 -2.44
N LEU A 316 -12.72 5.94 -2.51
CA LEU A 316 -12.44 4.50 -2.55
C LEU A 316 -12.91 3.95 -3.90
N VAL A 317 -12.01 3.35 -4.66
CA VAL A 317 -12.27 2.81 -6.00
C VAL A 317 -11.94 1.32 -5.98
N GLY A 318 -12.96 0.47 -5.89
CA GLY A 318 -12.79 -0.99 -5.94
C GLY A 318 -12.81 -1.51 -7.37
N CYS A 319 -12.01 -2.53 -7.66
CA CYS A 319 -11.95 -3.19 -8.97
C CYS A 319 -12.41 -4.64 -8.88
N PHE A 320 -13.28 -5.07 -9.79
CA PHE A 320 -13.90 -6.39 -9.76
C PHE A 320 -13.89 -7.02 -11.16
N MET A 321 -14.02 -8.35 -11.22
CA MET A 321 -14.05 -9.12 -12.47
C MET A 321 -15.09 -10.24 -12.38
N HIS A 322 -15.59 -10.68 -13.54
CA HIS A 322 -16.52 -11.80 -13.63
C HIS A 322 -15.81 -13.12 -13.93
N THR A 323 -14.94 -13.13 -14.95
CA THR A 323 -14.18 -14.28 -15.43
C THR A 323 -12.80 -13.83 -15.91
N GLY A 324 -11.95 -14.79 -16.28
CA GLY A 324 -10.62 -14.53 -16.83
C GLY A 324 -9.61 -15.52 -16.27
N THR A 325 -8.35 -15.10 -16.30
CA THR A 325 -7.23 -15.83 -15.70
C THR A 325 -6.40 -14.90 -14.84
N VAL A 326 -5.76 -15.44 -13.81
CA VAL A 326 -4.89 -14.70 -12.90
C VAL A 326 -3.59 -15.45 -12.66
N ALA A 327 -2.51 -14.70 -12.45
CA ALA A 327 -1.28 -15.24 -11.89
C ALA A 327 -1.45 -15.44 -10.38
N ALA A 328 -1.35 -16.68 -9.91
CA ALA A 328 -1.50 -17.02 -8.49
C ALA A 328 -0.73 -18.31 -8.17
N ALA A 329 -0.68 -18.70 -6.91
CA ALA A 329 -0.16 -19.98 -6.46
C ALA A 329 -1.09 -20.58 -5.39
N HIS A 330 -0.92 -21.88 -5.07
CA HIS A 330 -1.73 -22.52 -4.05
C HIS A 330 -1.28 -22.12 -2.64
N ASP A 331 0.02 -21.99 -2.44
CA ASP A 331 0.62 -21.55 -1.18
C ASP A 331 1.59 -20.37 -1.40
N TRP A 332 1.94 -19.70 -0.30
CA TRP A 332 2.95 -18.65 -0.31
C TRP A 332 4.32 -19.24 -0.70
N ASP A 333 5.11 -18.49 -1.47
CA ASP A 333 6.41 -18.90 -2.04
C ASP A 333 6.39 -20.06 -3.06
N GLU A 334 5.23 -20.57 -3.45
CA GLU A 334 5.12 -21.53 -4.55
C GLU A 334 5.27 -20.87 -5.94
N ASP A 335 5.55 -21.71 -6.94
CA ASP A 335 5.67 -21.29 -8.32
C ASP A 335 4.36 -20.69 -8.86
N VAL A 336 4.51 -19.62 -9.65
CA VAL A 336 3.37 -18.95 -10.30
C VAL A 336 2.66 -19.89 -11.27
N GLN A 337 1.33 -19.88 -11.20
CA GLN A 337 0.44 -20.56 -12.13
C GLN A 337 -0.55 -19.57 -12.73
N VAL A 338 -0.95 -19.84 -13.98
CA VAL A 338 -2.09 -19.16 -14.60
C VAL A 338 -3.34 -19.92 -14.24
N MET A 339 -4.12 -19.39 -13.30
CA MET A 339 -5.32 -20.02 -12.77
C MET A 339 -6.56 -19.39 -13.37
N LYS A 340 -7.57 -20.22 -13.67
CA LYS A 340 -8.86 -19.75 -14.18
C LYS A 340 -9.70 -19.18 -13.03
N VAL A 341 -10.21 -17.98 -13.21
CA VAL A 341 -11.14 -17.35 -12.27
C VAL A 341 -12.49 -18.07 -12.39
N ASN A 342 -13.04 -18.48 -11.25
CA ASN A 342 -14.41 -18.98 -11.20
C ASN A 342 -15.37 -17.86 -11.58
N PRO A 343 -16.35 -18.09 -12.47
CA PRO A 343 -17.39 -17.11 -12.76
C PRO A 343 -18.01 -16.56 -11.47
N SER A 344 -18.25 -15.25 -11.43
CA SER A 344 -18.87 -14.65 -10.26
C SER A 344 -20.21 -15.30 -9.92
N ARG A 345 -20.54 -15.34 -8.63
CA ARG A 345 -21.73 -16.05 -8.16
C ARG A 345 -23.01 -15.34 -8.63
N PRO A 346 -24.10 -16.05 -8.96
CA PRO A 346 -25.35 -15.41 -9.41
C PRO A 346 -25.94 -14.39 -8.42
N ASP A 347 -25.60 -14.49 -7.14
CA ASP A 347 -26.02 -13.59 -6.05
C ASP A 347 -25.01 -12.46 -5.76
N SER A 348 -23.98 -12.29 -6.60
CA SER A 348 -22.93 -11.28 -6.43
C SER A 348 -23.15 -10.03 -7.28
N TRP A 349 -22.55 -8.90 -6.87
CA TRP A 349 -22.62 -7.65 -7.62
C TRP A 349 -21.86 -7.71 -8.94
N GLU A 350 -20.79 -8.51 -8.99
CA GLU A 350 -20.02 -8.79 -10.19
C GLU A 350 -20.86 -9.53 -11.24
N TYR A 351 -21.77 -10.42 -10.82
CA TYR A 351 -22.70 -11.07 -11.74
C TYR A 351 -23.75 -10.10 -12.27
N VAL A 352 -24.30 -9.24 -11.40
CA VAL A 352 -25.23 -8.17 -11.82
C VAL A 352 -24.55 -7.20 -12.81
N ALA A 353 -23.27 -6.89 -12.59
CA ALA A 353 -22.44 -6.11 -13.51
C ALA A 353 -22.24 -6.82 -14.85
N HIS A 354 -21.92 -8.11 -14.83
CA HIS A 354 -21.78 -8.93 -16.03
C HIS A 354 -23.07 -8.94 -16.88
N GLU A 355 -24.23 -9.13 -16.24
CA GLU A 355 -25.55 -9.13 -16.89
C GLU A 355 -25.95 -7.79 -17.55
N SER A 356 -25.23 -6.69 -17.26
CA SER A 356 -25.42 -5.43 -17.99
C SER A 356 -25.05 -5.53 -19.48
N GLY A 357 -24.17 -6.48 -19.83
CA GLY A 357 -23.58 -6.65 -21.14
C GLY A 357 -22.54 -5.60 -21.51
N ILE A 358 -22.11 -4.75 -20.56
CA ILE A 358 -21.05 -3.76 -20.78
C ILE A 358 -19.70 -4.39 -20.40
N PRO A 359 -18.71 -4.47 -21.32
CA PRO A 359 -17.44 -5.15 -21.05
C PRO A 359 -16.61 -4.51 -19.93
N SER A 360 -16.59 -3.18 -19.84
CA SER A 360 -15.88 -2.43 -18.81
C SER A 360 -16.56 -1.09 -18.56
N PHE A 361 -16.77 -0.76 -17.29
CA PHE A 361 -17.42 0.49 -16.89
C PHE A 361 -17.02 0.90 -15.48
N LEU A 362 -17.17 2.19 -15.21
CA LEU A 362 -17.13 2.76 -13.87
C LEU A 362 -18.56 2.93 -13.34
N LEU A 363 -18.78 2.53 -12.09
CA LEU A 363 -20.03 2.76 -11.37
C LEU A 363 -19.78 3.69 -10.18
N ASP A 364 -20.25 4.92 -10.26
CA ASP A 364 -20.03 5.92 -9.22
C ASP A 364 -21.17 5.93 -8.19
N LEU A 365 -20.95 5.25 -7.06
CA LEU A 365 -21.96 5.05 -6.02
C LEU A 365 -22.06 6.20 -5.00
N ARG A 366 -21.42 7.34 -5.27
CA ARG A 366 -21.45 8.49 -4.35
C ARG A 366 -22.86 9.12 -4.30
N PRO A 367 -23.24 9.76 -3.17
CA PRO A 367 -24.61 10.21 -2.93
C PRO A 367 -25.28 11.11 -3.96
N ASN A 368 -24.50 11.80 -4.78
CA ASN A 368 -24.99 12.73 -5.81
C ASN A 368 -24.69 12.26 -7.25
N GLN A 369 -24.16 11.05 -7.42
CA GLN A 369 -23.71 10.52 -8.71
C GLN A 369 -24.52 9.30 -9.16
N ALA A 370 -24.89 8.41 -8.23
CA ALA A 370 -25.75 7.27 -8.52
C ALA A 370 -27.21 7.52 -8.14
N ASP A 371 -28.11 6.91 -8.92
CA ASP A 371 -29.54 6.77 -8.61
C ASP A 371 -29.73 6.31 -7.14
N PRO A 372 -30.48 7.06 -6.30
CA PRO A 372 -30.76 6.66 -4.93
C PRO A 372 -31.39 5.27 -4.79
N GLU A 373 -32.12 4.80 -5.80
CA GLU A 373 -32.67 3.44 -5.81
C GLU A 373 -31.57 2.40 -6.08
N LEU A 374 -30.62 2.68 -6.98
CA LEU A 374 -29.44 1.82 -7.18
C LEU A 374 -28.56 1.78 -5.93
N ARG A 375 -28.35 2.91 -5.26
CA ARG A 375 -27.59 2.96 -4.01
C ARG A 375 -28.28 2.18 -2.89
N ARG A 376 -29.61 2.30 -2.77
CA ARG A 376 -30.40 1.50 -1.81
C ARG A 376 -30.44 0.01 -2.15
N ALA A 377 -30.35 -0.33 -3.44
CA ALA A 377 -30.28 -1.71 -3.87
C ALA A 377 -28.94 -2.37 -3.51
N LEU A 378 -27.86 -1.59 -3.54
CA LEU A 378 -26.48 -2.04 -3.31
C LEU A 378 -26.03 -1.97 -1.84
N ALA A 379 -26.78 -1.26 -1.00
CA ALA A 379 -26.55 -1.12 0.44
C ALA A 379 -27.23 -2.24 1.21
#